data_AF-A0A0C3AT03-F1
#
_entry.id   AF-A0A0C3AT03-F1
#
_cell.length_a   1.000
_cell.length_b   1.000
_cell.length_c   1.000
_cell.angle_alpha   90.00
_cell.angle_beta   90.00
_cell.angle_gamma   90.00
#
_symmetry.space_group_name_H-M   'P 1'
#
loop_
_entity.id
_entity.type
_entity.pdbx_description
1 polymer ?
#
loop_
_entity_poly.entity_id
_entity_poly.type
_entity_poly.pdbx_seq_one_letter_code
_entity_poly.pdbx_strand_id
1 'polypeptide(L)'
;MFWSGRPGNNPYGRGSLFATVLGAGFGAMHCIAWSSEFPSRTELVLWRVSCIAMIAIPTMVTLMLSFATISKAYERYFGWLDIFVIALCALIVISAWLYIASRMSTLAIALTSLRSLPPDAFTNVDWTTFFPHI
;
A
#
# COMPACT_ATOMS: atom_id res chain seq x y z
N MET A 1 29.25 2.21 -15.90
CA MET A 1 29.67 1.15 -14.95
C MET A 1 28.62 0.05 -14.99
N PHE A 2 28.92 -1.06 -15.66
CA PHE A 2 28.01 -2.21 -15.74
C PHE A 2 28.33 -3.17 -14.61
N TRP A 3 27.39 -3.31 -13.67
CA TRP A 3 27.46 -4.24 -12.56
C TRP A 3 27.11 -5.65 -13.07
N SER A 4 28.05 -6.59 -13.00
CA SER A 4 27.87 -8.01 -13.37
C SER A 4 27.65 -8.92 -12.15
N GLY A 5 27.17 -8.34 -11.04
CA GLY A 5 27.12 -8.99 -9.74
C GLY A 5 26.40 -10.34 -9.77
N ARG A 6 27.18 -11.41 -9.58
CA ARG A 6 26.67 -12.75 -9.35
C ARG A 6 25.66 -12.69 -8.20
N PRO A 7 24.41 -13.16 -8.38
CA PRO A 7 23.45 -13.22 -7.29
C PRO A 7 23.90 -14.31 -6.31
N GLY A 8 24.66 -13.92 -5.29
CA GLY A 8 24.86 -14.74 -4.10
C GLY A 8 23.50 -14.97 -3.43
N ASN A 9 23.18 -16.24 -3.22
CA ASN A 9 22.02 -16.82 -2.53
C ASN A 9 20.87 -15.83 -2.17
N ASN A 10 19.83 -15.90 -3.00
CA ASN A 10 18.48 -15.33 -2.82
C ASN A 10 18.32 -13.78 -2.92
N PRO A 11 18.62 -13.16 -4.07
CA PRO A 11 18.32 -11.74 -4.31
C PRO A 11 16.82 -11.40 -4.27
N TYR A 12 15.95 -12.39 -4.54
CA TYR A 12 14.51 -12.18 -4.64
C TYR A 12 13.85 -11.92 -3.28
N GLY A 13 14.31 -12.59 -2.21
CA GLY A 13 13.75 -12.41 -0.87
C GLY A 13 14.07 -11.06 -0.22
N ARG A 14 15.28 -10.52 -0.42
CA ARG A 14 15.63 -9.19 0.12
C ARG A 14 14.92 -8.06 -0.61
N GLY A 15 14.76 -8.17 -1.93
CA GLY A 15 14.03 -7.18 -2.73
C GLY A 15 12.54 -7.13 -2.40
N SER A 16 11.89 -8.28 -2.22
CA SER A 16 10.46 -8.34 -1.89
C SER A 16 10.14 -7.79 -0.50
N LEU A 17 10.95 -8.12 0.51
CA LEU A 17 10.79 -7.58 1.86
C LEU A 17 10.92 -6.05 1.90
N PHE A 18 11.95 -5.52 1.24
CA PHE A 18 12.15 -4.07 1.16
C PHE A 18 10.96 -3.37 0.49
N ALA A 19 10.49 -3.90 -0.65
CA ALA A 19 9.33 -3.37 -1.35
C ALA A 19 8.05 -3.41 -0.49
N THR A 20 7.82 -4.49 0.27
CA THR A 20 6.69 -4.60 1.19
C THR A 20 6.75 -3.59 2.32
N VAL A 21 7.93 -3.39 2.93
CA VAL A 21 8.09 -2.41 4.01
C VAL A 21 7.81 -1.00 3.51
N LEU A 22 8.36 -0.62 2.35
CA LEU A 22 8.10 0.68 1.75
C LEU A 22 6.62 0.84 1.35
N GLY A 23 6.04 -0.19 0.73
CA GLY A 23 4.64 -0.18 0.31
C GLY A 23 3.67 -0.07 1.49
N ALA A 24 3.89 -0.85 2.55
CA ALA A 24 3.10 -0.81 3.77
C ALA A 24 3.29 0.52 4.52
N GLY A 25 4.51 1.04 4.60
CA GLY A 25 4.79 2.35 5.19
C GLY A 25 4.05 3.47 4.47
N PHE A 26 4.05 3.45 3.13
CA PHE A 26 3.27 4.39 2.34
C PHE A 26 1.77 4.28 2.62
N GLY A 27 1.22 3.05 2.64
CA GLY A 27 -0.19 2.83 2.97
C GLY A 27 -0.55 3.33 4.38
N ALA A 28 0.34 3.11 5.35
CA ALA A 28 0.16 3.52 6.74
C ALA A 28 0.13 5.04 6.93
N MET A 29 0.85 5.82 6.10
CA MET A 29 0.78 7.28 6.16
C MET A 29 -0.65 7.80 5.94
N HIS A 30 -1.43 7.15 5.09
CA HIS A 30 -2.84 7.54 4.87
C HIS A 30 -3.74 7.29 6.09
N CYS A 31 -3.34 6.42 7.01
CA CYS A 31 -4.05 6.20 8.26
C CYS A 31 -3.93 7.40 9.22
N ILE A 32 -3.07 8.39 8.97
CA ILE A 32 -3.04 9.64 9.76
C ILE A 32 -4.41 10.33 9.72
N ALA A 33 -5.09 10.28 8.57
CA ALA A 33 -6.42 10.85 8.38
C ALA A 33 -7.58 9.92 8.83
N TRP A 34 -7.31 8.92 9.68
CA TRP A 34 -8.31 7.91 10.07
C TRP A 34 -9.57 8.49 10.72
N SER A 35 -9.39 9.55 11.51
CA SER A 35 -10.44 10.28 12.22
C SER A 35 -10.77 11.64 11.58
N SER A 36 -10.28 11.91 10.37
CA SER A 36 -10.60 13.15 9.66
C SER A 36 -12.06 13.18 9.22
N GLU A 37 -12.60 14.39 9.12
CA GLU A 37 -13.93 14.63 8.54
C GLU A 37 -13.85 14.53 7.01
N PHE A 38 -14.72 13.71 6.42
CA PHE A 38 -14.86 13.56 4.98
C PHE A 38 -16.24 14.05 4.54
N PRO A 39 -16.40 14.47 3.27
CA PRO A 39 -17.67 15.00 2.77
C PRO A 39 -18.84 14.02 2.88
N SER A 40 -18.56 12.72 2.78
CA SER A 40 -19.56 11.66 2.90
C SER A 40 -19.07 10.47 3.72
N ARG A 41 -20.02 9.76 4.35
CA ARG A 41 -19.75 8.52 5.09
C ARG A 41 -19.18 7.41 4.16
N THR A 42 -19.60 7.38 2.90
CA THR A 42 -19.11 6.41 1.92
C THR A 42 -17.64 6.63 1.59
N GLU A 43 -17.22 7.88 1.40
CA GLU A 43 -15.81 8.23 1.19
C GLU A 43 -14.95 7.87 2.40
N LEU A 44 -15.43 8.14 3.63
CA LEU A 44 -14.72 7.76 4.85
C LEU A 44 -14.51 6.24 4.94
N VAL A 45 -15.54 5.45 4.69
CA VAL A 45 -15.42 3.97 4.73
C VAL A 45 -14.48 3.49 3.62
N LEU A 46 -14.64 4.01 2.40
CA LEU A 46 -13.79 3.65 1.26
C LEU A 46 -12.32 4.02 1.51
N TRP A 47 -12.06 5.16 2.15
CA TRP A 47 -10.73 5.59 2.58
C TRP A 47 -10.11 4.57 3.55
N ARG A 48 -10.84 4.23 4.62
CA ARG A 48 -10.35 3.28 5.65
C ARG A 48 -10.07 1.91 5.08
N VAL A 49 -10.99 1.37 4.28
CA VAL A 49 -10.82 0.07 3.61
C VAL A 49 -9.62 0.12 2.66
N SER A 50 -9.46 1.21 1.91
CA SER A 50 -8.33 1.38 0.98
C SER A 50 -6.98 1.47 1.71
N CYS A 51 -6.92 2.18 2.84
CA CYS A 51 -5.72 2.25 3.69
C CYS A 51 -5.31 0.86 4.20
N ILE A 52 -6.28 0.10 4.74
CA ILE A 52 -6.04 -1.26 5.21
C ILE A 52 -5.59 -2.16 4.06
N ALA A 53 -6.27 -2.10 2.90
CA ALA A 53 -5.94 -2.90 1.74
C ALA A 53 -4.52 -2.64 1.22
N MET A 54 -4.07 -1.38 1.19
CA MET A 54 -2.70 -1.02 0.78
C MET A 54 -1.62 -1.58 1.71
N ILE A 55 -1.94 -1.87 2.97
CA ILE A 55 -1.01 -2.50 3.92
C ILE A 55 -1.12 -4.03 3.85
N ALA A 56 -2.35 -4.55 3.86
CA ALA A 56 -2.64 -5.98 3.96
C ALA A 56 -2.27 -6.74 2.67
N ILE A 57 -2.54 -6.18 1.49
CA ILE A 57 -2.30 -6.89 0.22
C ILE A 57 -0.80 -7.14 -0.01
N PRO A 58 0.10 -6.13 0.05
CA PRO A 58 1.53 -6.37 -0.18
C PRO A 58 2.18 -7.25 0.90
N THR A 59 1.70 -7.18 2.15
CA THR A 59 2.18 -8.04 3.24
C THR A 59 1.74 -9.49 3.04
N MET A 60 0.48 -9.72 2.71
CA MET A 60 -0.05 -11.06 2.40
C MET A 60 0.68 -11.70 1.21
N VAL A 61 0.90 -10.95 0.12
CA VAL A 61 1.59 -11.46 -1.08
C VAL A 61 3.04 -11.87 -0.75
N THR A 62 3.78 -11.06 0.00
CA THR A 62 5.16 -11.40 0.38
C THR A 62 5.23 -12.60 1.33
N LEU A 63 4.27 -12.73 2.26
CA LEU A 63 4.15 -13.92 3.12
C LEU A 63 3.83 -15.18 2.31
N MET A 64 2.92 -15.09 1.34
CA MET A 64 2.59 -16.21 0.45
C MET A 64 3.78 -16.64 -0.41
N LEU A 65 4.50 -15.68 -1.01
CA LEU A 65 5.67 -15.98 -1.84
C LEU A 65 6.80 -16.58 -1.02
N SER A 66 7.08 -16.05 0.18
CA SER A 66 8.11 -16.61 1.06
C SER A 66 7.77 -18.03 1.50
N PHE A 67 6.52 -18.29 1.91
CA PHE A 67 6.05 -19.66 2.20
C PHE A 67 6.18 -20.59 0.99
N ALA A 68 5.79 -20.14 -0.20
CA ALA A 68 5.93 -20.92 -1.44
C ALA A 68 7.39 -21.21 -1.81
N THR A 69 8.33 -20.31 -1.52
CA THR A 69 9.76 -20.58 -1.74
C THR A 69 10.34 -21.58 -0.75
N ILE A 70 9.88 -21.55 0.51
CA ILE A 70 10.31 -22.50 1.54
C ILE A 70 9.74 -23.89 1.25
N SER A 71 8.47 -23.98 0.84
CA SER A 71 7.84 -25.26 0.49
C SER A 71 8.47 -25.90 -0.75
N LYS A 72 8.76 -25.12 -1.80
CA LYS A 72 9.48 -25.61 -2.99
C LYS A 72 10.90 -26.09 -2.69
N ALA A 73 11.55 -25.57 -1.65
CA ALA A 73 12.86 -26.06 -1.23
C ALA A 73 12.79 -27.45 -0.57
N TYR A 74 11.61 -27.86 -0.10
CA TYR A 74 11.41 -29.10 0.65
C TYR A 74 10.73 -30.23 -0.12
N GLU A 75 10.08 -29.98 -1.26
CA GLU A 75 9.33 -31.03 -1.96
C GLU A 75 9.79 -31.38 -3.38
N ARG A 76 9.92 -32.71 -3.56
CA ARG A 76 10.00 -33.45 -4.81
C ARG A 76 8.72 -34.29 -4.92
N TYR A 77 7.93 -34.04 -5.97
CA TYR A 77 6.68 -34.70 -6.39
C TYR A 77 5.38 -34.31 -5.65
N PHE A 78 4.45 -33.65 -6.35
CA PHE A 78 3.00 -33.94 -6.31
C PHE A 78 2.24 -33.12 -7.38
N GLY A 79 1.45 -33.76 -8.25
CA GLY A 79 0.73 -33.09 -9.35
C GLY A 79 -0.44 -32.17 -8.92
N TRP A 80 -0.90 -32.26 -7.67
CA TRP A 80 -1.93 -31.37 -7.12
C TRP A 80 -1.38 -29.96 -6.82
N LEU A 81 -0.05 -29.82 -6.72
CA LEU A 81 0.61 -28.53 -6.52
C LEU A 81 0.40 -27.59 -7.71
N ASP A 82 0.25 -28.11 -8.93
CA ASP A 82 0.06 -27.25 -10.11
C ASP A 82 -1.29 -26.52 -10.07
N ILE A 83 -2.36 -27.20 -9.66
CA ILE A 83 -3.68 -26.57 -9.47
C ILE A 83 -3.61 -25.51 -8.36
N PHE A 84 -2.92 -25.82 -7.26
CA PHE A 84 -2.71 -24.88 -6.16
C PHE A 84 -1.90 -23.65 -6.59
N VAL A 85 -0.85 -23.83 -7.40
CA VAL A 85 -0.04 -22.74 -7.95
C VAL A 85 -0.85 -21.87 -8.90
N ILE A 86 -1.69 -22.45 -9.77
CA ILE A 86 -2.57 -21.68 -10.66
C ILE A 86 -3.57 -20.84 -9.85
N ALA A 87 -4.20 -21.45 -8.85
CA ALA A 87 -5.13 -20.73 -7.96
C ALA A 87 -4.44 -19.57 -7.22
N LEU A 88 -3.21 -19.80 -6.73
CA LEU A 88 -2.41 -18.78 -6.07
C LEU A 88 -2.03 -17.64 -7.03
N CYS A 89 -1.64 -17.95 -8.26
CA CYS A 89 -1.36 -16.95 -9.30
C CYS A 89 -2.60 -16.10 -9.61
N ALA A 90 -3.77 -16.72 -9.76
CA ALA A 90 -5.03 -16.01 -9.97
C ALA A 90 -5.35 -15.06 -8.81
N LEU A 91 -5.16 -15.52 -7.57
CA LEU A 91 -5.35 -14.70 -6.37
C LEU A 91 -4.40 -13.50 -6.34
N ILE A 92 -3.13 -13.68 -6.71
CA ILE A 92 -2.15 -12.60 -6.80
C ILE A 92 -2.59 -11.55 -7.83
N VAL A 93 -3.04 -11.98 -9.02
CA VAL A 93 -3.52 -11.05 -10.06
C VAL A 93 -4.74 -10.25 -9.57
N ILE A 94 -5.71 -10.91 -8.94
CA ILE A 94 -6.88 -10.24 -8.36
C ILE A 94 -6.45 -9.22 -7.29
N SER A 95 -5.51 -9.62 -6.41
CA SER A 95 -5.01 -8.74 -5.36
C SER A 95 -4.28 -7.50 -5.91
N ALA A 96 -3.59 -7.62 -7.05
CA ALA A 96 -2.93 -6.50 -7.70
C ALA A 96 -3.94 -5.47 -8.21
N TRP A 97 -5.05 -5.91 -8.80
CA TRP A 97 -6.14 -5.02 -9.21
C TRP A 97 -6.81 -4.32 -8.03
N LEU A 98 -7.05 -5.04 -6.92
CA LEU A 98 -7.59 -4.46 -5.70
C LEU A 98 -6.64 -3.40 -5.10
N TYR A 99 -5.34 -3.65 -5.13
CA TYR A 99 -4.34 -2.68 -4.70
C TYR A 99 -4.35 -1.42 -5.58
N ILE A 100 -4.39 -1.56 -6.90
CA ILE A 100 -4.50 -0.41 -7.82
C ILE A 100 -5.80 0.37 -7.55
N ALA A 101 -6.92 -0.31 -7.39
CA ALA A 101 -8.20 0.33 -7.07
C ALA A 101 -8.13 1.12 -5.76
N SER A 102 -7.55 0.53 -4.70
CA SER A 102 -7.38 1.22 -3.40
C SER A 102 -6.55 2.50 -3.53
N ARG A 103 -5.50 2.48 -4.36
CA ARG A 103 -4.67 3.66 -4.65
C ARG A 103 -5.46 4.74 -5.34
N MET A 104 -6.19 4.39 -6.40
CA MET A 104 -7.01 5.34 -7.14
C MET A 104 -8.10 5.94 -6.25
N SER A 105 -8.73 5.14 -5.38
CA SER A 105 -9.72 5.61 -4.42
C SER A 105 -9.12 6.59 -3.41
N THR A 106 -7.97 6.29 -2.80
CA THR A 106 -7.31 7.24 -1.88
C THR A 106 -6.91 8.54 -2.57
N LEU A 107 -6.43 8.48 -3.81
CA LEU A 107 -6.10 9.69 -4.58
C LEU A 107 -7.35 10.52 -4.86
N ALA A 108 -8.43 9.88 -5.34
CA ALA A 108 -9.68 10.56 -5.64
C ALA A 108 -10.28 11.22 -4.38
N ILE A 109 -10.33 10.49 -3.26
CA ILE A 109 -10.87 11.00 -1.99
C ILE A 109 -10.01 12.13 -1.42
N ALA A 110 -8.68 12.06 -1.55
CA ALA A 110 -7.81 13.15 -1.13
C ALA A 110 -8.12 14.45 -1.91
N LEU A 111 -8.35 14.33 -3.22
CA LEU A 111 -8.73 15.46 -4.07
C LEU A 111 -10.14 15.99 -3.75
N THR A 112 -11.12 15.13 -3.45
CA THR A 112 -12.46 15.60 -3.06
C THR A 112 -12.44 16.26 -1.68
N SER A 113 -11.62 15.76 -0.76
CA SER A 113 -11.42 16.37 0.56
C SER A 113 -10.82 17.78 0.44
N LEU A 114 -9.90 18.00 -0.52
CA LEU A 114 -9.35 19.33 -0.84
C LEU A 114 -10.39 20.36 -1.34
N ARG A 115 -11.56 19.92 -1.81
CA ARG A 115 -12.64 20.83 -2.22
C ARG A 115 -13.48 21.33 -1.04
N SER A 116 -13.45 20.62 0.07
CA SER A 116 -14.38 20.78 1.20
C SER A 116 -13.70 21.30 2.47
N LEU A 117 -12.60 22.06 2.30
CA LEU A 117 -11.89 22.61 3.45
C LEU A 117 -12.77 23.57 4.26
N PRO A 118 -12.50 23.69 5.58
CA PRO A 118 -13.14 24.68 6.41
C PRO A 118 -12.92 26.10 5.85
N PRO A 119 -13.87 27.03 6.05
CA PRO A 119 -13.78 28.41 5.57
C PRO A 119 -12.47 29.11 5.98
N ASP A 120 -11.99 28.81 7.19
CA ASP A 120 -10.74 29.35 7.74
C ASP A 120 -9.52 29.06 6.86
N ALA A 121 -9.50 27.94 6.13
CA ALA A 121 -8.42 27.59 5.21
C ALA A 121 -8.33 28.52 3.99
N PHE A 122 -9.39 29.28 3.71
CA PHE A 122 -9.45 30.29 2.65
C PHE A 122 -9.19 31.71 3.16
N THR A 123 -9.06 31.90 4.47
CA THR A 123 -8.76 33.21 5.05
C THR A 123 -7.26 33.51 4.98
N ASN A 124 -6.90 34.76 4.73
CA ASN A 124 -5.49 35.17 4.74
C ASN A 124 -4.97 35.11 6.18
N VAL A 125 -3.88 34.36 6.39
CA VAL A 125 -3.13 34.38 7.65
C VAL A 125 -2.55 35.77 7.84
N ASP A 126 -2.86 36.42 8.96
CA ASP A 126 -2.36 37.76 9.25
C ASP A 126 -0.95 37.69 9.81
N TRP A 127 0.02 37.46 8.92
CA TRP A 127 1.44 37.26 9.25
C TRP A 127 2.03 38.38 10.11
N THR A 128 1.47 39.59 10.04
CA THR A 128 1.92 40.77 10.79
C THR A 128 1.75 40.62 12.29
N THR A 129 0.80 39.79 12.75
CA THR A 129 0.60 39.49 14.18
C THR A 129 1.64 38.55 14.78
N PHE A 130 2.39 37.80 13.95
CA PHE A 130 3.45 36.90 14.42
C PHE A 130 4.80 37.60 14.60
N PHE A 131 5.00 38.77 14.00
CA PHE A 131 6.21 39.55 14.19
C PHE A 131 6.07 40.43 15.44
N PRO A 132 6.92 40.25 16.47
CA PRO A 132 6.87 41.11 17.65
C PRO A 132 7.15 42.55 17.21
N HIS A 133 6.17 43.41 17.44
CA HIS A 133 6.28 44.84 17.22
C HIS A 133 7.13 45.39 18.37
N ILE A 134 8.38 45.76 18.06
CA ILE A 134 9.29 46.50 18.94
C ILE A 134 9.07 48.00 18.81
#